data_AF-A0A0R1R8Q9-F1
#
_entry.id   AF-A0A0R1R8Q9-F1
#
_cell.length_a   1.000
_cell.length_b   1.000
_cell.length_c   1.000
_cell.angle_alpha   90.00
_cell.angle_beta   90.00
_cell.angle_gamma   90.00
#
_symmetry.space_group_name_H-M   'P 1'
#
loop_
_entity.id
_entity.type
_entity.pdbx_description
1 polymer ?
#
loop_
_entity_poly.entity_id
_entity_poly.type
_entity_poly.pdbx_seq_one_letter_code
_entity_poly.pdbx_strand_id
1 'polypeptide(L)'
;MDRFCEEPDAIHKVPTTVLDTAFLHRDVRKVANDGTIKLAGKQYETGRATIGASVTVRYQPDLSKVYLEWEETLSEIHPVNKVDNAHIKREQVRMAED
;
A
#
# COMPACT_ATOMS: atom_id res chain seq x y z
N MET A 1 -38.80 -11.43 -15.92
CA MET A 1 -37.80 -11.72 -16.97
C MET A 1 -36.48 -11.22 -16.42
N ASP A 2 -35.45 -12.04 -16.46
CA ASP A 2 -34.18 -11.77 -15.78
C ASP A 2 -33.37 -10.80 -16.66
N ARG A 3 -33.04 -9.60 -16.16
CA ARG A 3 -32.31 -8.54 -16.91
C ARG A 3 -31.04 -9.08 -17.57
N PHE A 4 -30.42 -10.08 -16.95
CA PHE A 4 -29.22 -10.76 -17.45
C PHE A 4 -29.42 -11.46 -18.79
N CYS A 5 -30.65 -11.83 -19.16
CA CYS A 5 -30.97 -12.43 -20.44
C CYS A 5 -31.31 -11.40 -21.54
N GLU A 6 -31.59 -10.14 -21.17
CA GLU A 6 -32.00 -9.09 -22.11
C GLU A 6 -30.80 -8.39 -22.76
N GLU A 7 -29.65 -8.37 -22.08
CA GLU A 7 -28.44 -7.66 -22.52
C GLU A 7 -27.18 -8.53 -22.42
N PRO A 8 -27.06 -9.63 -23.20
CA PRO A 8 -25.89 -10.51 -23.16
C PRO A 8 -24.61 -9.80 -23.62
N ASP A 9 -24.74 -8.79 -24.50
CA ASP A 9 -23.63 -7.97 -24.98
C ASP A 9 -22.99 -7.10 -23.88
N ALA A 10 -23.67 -6.85 -22.76
CA ALA A 10 -23.08 -6.10 -21.64
C ALA A 10 -22.16 -6.98 -20.75
N ILE A 11 -22.10 -8.29 -21.00
CA ILE A 11 -21.30 -9.24 -20.23
C ILE A 11 -19.93 -9.38 -20.90
N HIS A 12 -18.91 -8.80 -20.28
CA HIS A 12 -17.53 -8.88 -20.76
C HIS A 12 -16.62 -9.57 -19.75
N LYS A 13 -15.65 -10.33 -20.25
CA LYS A 13 -14.62 -10.95 -19.42
C LYS A 13 -13.64 -9.87 -18.94
N VAL A 14 -13.58 -9.68 -17.63
CA VAL A 14 -12.59 -8.81 -17.00
C VAL A 14 -11.22 -9.51 -17.03
N PRO A 15 -10.13 -8.81 -17.37
CA PRO A 15 -8.78 -9.37 -17.31
C PRO A 15 -8.40 -9.75 -15.87
N THR A 16 -7.67 -10.86 -15.73
CA THR A 16 -7.29 -11.44 -14.42
C THR A 16 -6.48 -10.48 -13.55
N THR A 17 -5.70 -9.59 -14.17
CA THR A 17 -4.90 -8.56 -13.48
C THR A 17 -5.76 -7.57 -12.70
N VAL A 18 -6.90 -7.18 -13.27
CA VAL A 18 -7.86 -6.29 -12.60
C VAL A 18 -8.57 -7.02 -11.47
N LEU A 19 -8.91 -8.30 -11.68
CA LEU A 19 -9.56 -9.12 -10.65
C LEU A 19 -8.68 -9.32 -9.39
N ASP A 20 -7.36 -9.49 -9.53
CA ASP A 20 -6.45 -9.69 -8.37
C ASP A 20 -6.44 -8.46 -7.43
N THR A 21 -6.68 -7.26 -7.98
CA THR A 21 -6.64 -6.01 -7.22
C THR A 21 -8.02 -5.44 -6.86
N ALA A 22 -9.09 -5.87 -7.55
CA ALA A 22 -10.44 -5.34 -7.38
C ALA A 22 -11.07 -5.67 -6.02
N PHE A 23 -10.67 -6.77 -5.39
CA PHE A 23 -11.22 -7.24 -4.12
C PHE A 23 -10.35 -6.94 -2.90
N LEU A 24 -9.29 -6.15 -3.07
CA LEU A 24 -8.42 -5.76 -1.96
C LEU A 24 -9.15 -4.76 -1.05
N HIS A 25 -9.02 -4.95 0.26
CA HIS A 25 -9.50 -3.98 1.25
C HIS A 25 -8.74 -2.67 1.11
N ARG A 26 -9.47 -1.56 1.11
CA ARG A 26 -8.93 -0.22 0.91
C ARG A 26 -9.08 0.60 2.19
N ASP A 27 -7.96 1.10 2.71
CA ASP A 27 -7.92 1.88 3.95
C ASP A 27 -6.98 3.07 3.79
N VAL A 28 -7.39 4.27 4.23
CA VAL A 28 -6.56 5.48 4.10
C VAL A 28 -5.74 5.65 5.36
N ARG A 29 -4.41 5.78 5.21
CA ARG A 29 -3.48 5.93 6.32
C ARG A 29 -2.56 7.13 6.09
N LYS A 30 -2.21 7.81 7.18
CA LYS A 30 -1.17 8.83 7.16
C LYS A 30 0.20 8.17 7.38
N VAL A 31 1.14 8.47 6.49
CA VAL A 31 2.53 8.00 6.63
C VAL A 31 3.23 8.75 7.75
N ALA A 32 3.89 8.01 8.63
CA ALA A 32 4.66 8.58 9.73
C ALA A 32 5.94 9.27 9.23
N ASN A 33 6.56 10.10 10.07
CA ASN A 33 7.82 10.78 9.74
C ASN A 33 8.98 9.81 9.48
N ASP A 34 8.88 8.59 10.00
CA ASP A 34 9.81 7.49 9.76
C ASP A 34 9.53 6.72 8.45
N GLY A 35 8.57 7.14 7.62
CA GLY A 35 8.28 6.50 6.33
C GLY A 35 7.57 5.15 6.46
N THR A 36 6.88 4.93 7.58
CA THR A 36 6.09 3.71 7.82
C THR A 36 4.62 4.01 8.05
N ILE A 37 3.80 2.99 7.83
CA ILE A 37 2.38 2.98 8.18
C ILE A 37 2.09 1.84 9.15
N LYS A 38 1.11 2.04 10.04
CA LYS A 38 0.56 0.96 10.86
C LYS A 38 -0.69 0.39 10.21
N LEU A 39 -0.68 -0.92 9.94
CA LEU A 39 -1.81 -1.67 9.43
C LEU A 39 -1.96 -2.96 10.26
N ALA A 40 -3.15 -3.19 10.81
CA ALA A 40 -3.47 -4.38 11.62
C ALA A 40 -2.44 -4.71 12.73
N GLY A 41 -1.88 -3.67 13.37
CA GLY A 41 -0.87 -3.83 14.43
C GLY A 41 0.56 -4.07 13.96
N LYS A 42 0.80 -4.26 12.65
CA LYS A 42 2.14 -4.35 12.03
C LYS A 42 2.55 -3.01 11.41
N GLN A 43 3.84 -2.79 11.28
CA GLN A 43 4.39 -1.64 10.56
C GLN A 43 4.86 -2.06 9.18
N TYR A 44 4.55 -1.26 8.16
CA TYR A 44 4.96 -1.47 6.78
C TYR A 44 5.73 -0.27 6.25
N GLU A 45 6.72 -0.52 5.41
CA GLU A 45 7.58 0.50 4.81
C GLU A 45 6.92 1.05 3.54
N THR A 46 6.75 2.37 3.45
CA THR A 46 6.09 3.03 2.30
C THR A 46 7.02 3.91 1.47
N GLY A 47 8.28 4.03 1.89
CA GLY A 47 9.31 4.83 1.23
C GLY A 47 9.32 6.31 1.64
N ARG A 48 10.42 7.00 1.33
CA ARG A 48 10.67 8.39 1.75
C ARG A 48 9.76 9.41 1.06
N ALA A 49 9.34 9.14 -0.17
CA ALA A 49 8.53 10.05 -0.98
C ALA A 49 7.13 10.28 -0.40
N THR A 50 6.62 9.32 0.37
CA THR A 50 5.26 9.36 0.92
C THR A 50 5.19 9.91 2.34
N ILE A 51 6.33 10.30 2.94
CA ILE A 51 6.39 10.80 4.32
C ILE A 51 5.48 12.01 4.51
N GLY A 52 4.59 11.94 5.50
CA GLY A 52 3.65 13.00 5.83
C GLY A 52 2.40 13.07 4.95
N ALA A 53 2.35 12.31 3.85
CA ALA A 53 1.19 12.22 2.97
C ALA A 53 0.12 11.25 3.50
N SER A 54 -1.12 11.45 3.05
CA SER A 54 -2.22 10.50 3.21
C SER A 54 -2.23 9.58 2.00
N VAL A 55 -1.98 8.29 2.23
CA VAL A 55 -1.88 7.26 1.19
C VAL A 55 -3.00 6.25 1.35
N THR A 56 -3.36 5.60 0.26
CA THR A 56 -4.37 4.54 0.30
C THR A 56 -3.67 3.18 0.31
N VAL A 57 -4.04 2.32 1.25
CA VAL A 57 -3.44 1.00 1.40
C VAL A 57 -4.46 -0.03 0.92
N ARG A 58 -4.03 -0.90 0.00
CA ARG A 58 -4.83 -1.98 -0.54
C ARG A 58 -4.26 -3.32 -0.10
N TYR A 59 -5.03 -4.16 0.58
CA TYR A 59 -4.50 -5.42 1.13
C TYR A 59 -5.50 -6.57 1.09
N GLN A 60 -4.98 -7.80 1.09
CA GLN A 60 -5.79 -8.99 1.31
C GLN A 60 -6.15 -9.12 2.80
N PRO A 61 -7.32 -9.63 3.16
CA PRO A 61 -7.76 -9.74 4.56
C PRO A 61 -6.80 -10.56 5.44
N ASP A 62 -6.09 -11.53 4.85
CA ASP A 62 -5.04 -12.34 5.49
C ASP A 62 -3.67 -11.64 5.56
N LEU A 63 -3.53 -10.43 5.01
CA LEU A 63 -2.31 -9.61 4.95
C LEU A 63 -1.14 -10.24 4.17
N SER A 64 -1.37 -11.27 3.33
CA SER A 64 -0.31 -11.88 2.52
C SER A 64 0.22 -10.91 1.45
N LYS A 65 -0.67 -10.12 0.86
CA LYS A 65 -0.33 -9.06 -0.10
C LYS A 65 -0.80 -7.71 0.41
N VAL A 66 0.11 -6.75 0.43
CA VAL A 66 -0.16 -5.38 0.85
C VAL A 66 0.44 -4.43 -0.17
N TYR A 67 -0.38 -3.53 -0.67
CA TYR A 67 -0.04 -2.54 -1.67
C TYR A 67 -0.30 -1.14 -1.14
N LEU A 68 0.56 -0.22 -1.55
CA LEU A 68 0.44 1.21 -1.37
C LEU A 68 -0.02 1.82 -2.69
N GLU A 69 -1.10 2.58 -2.62
CA GLU A 69 -1.62 3.37 -3.71
C GLU A 69 -1.35 4.85 -3.44
N TRP A 70 -0.49 5.44 -4.26
CA TRP A 70 -0.08 6.84 -4.18
C TRP A 70 0.14 7.40 -5.59
N GLU A 71 -0.39 8.58 -5.88
CA GLU A 71 -0.32 9.22 -7.21
C GLU A 71 -0.67 8.26 -8.36
N GLU A 72 -1.78 7.55 -8.22
CA GLU A 72 -2.27 6.55 -9.20
C GLU A 72 -1.33 5.35 -9.43
N THR A 73 -0.25 5.26 -8.66
CA THR A 73 0.70 4.15 -8.70
C THR A 73 0.40 3.16 -7.58
N LEU A 74 0.31 1.88 -7.93
CA LEU A 74 0.17 0.79 -6.97
C LEU A 74 1.52 0.09 -6.80
N SER A 75 2.11 0.18 -5.61
CA SER A 75 3.39 -0.45 -5.28
C SER A 75 3.22 -1.46 -4.15
N GLU A 76 3.84 -2.63 -4.26
CA GLU A 76 3.84 -3.60 -3.16
C GLU A 76 4.72 -3.11 -2.00
N ILE A 77 4.25 -3.29 -0.76
CA ILE A 77 4.97 -2.89 0.45
C ILE A 77 5.14 -4.07 1.40
N HIS A 78 6.24 -4.03 2.16
CA HIS A 78 6.62 -5.12 3.05
C HIS A 78 6.63 -4.67 4.52
N PRO A 79 6.44 -5.61 5.45
CA PRO A 79 6.53 -5.29 6.87
C PRO A 79 7.96 -4.89 7.23
N VAL A 80 8.09 -3.90 8.13
CA VAL A 80 9.37 -3.38 8.60
C VAL A 80 10.20 -4.52 9.21
N ASN A 81 11.39 -4.76 8.65
CA ASN A 81 12.35 -5.65 9.27
C ASN A 81 13.06 -4.94 10.42
N LYS A 82 12.60 -5.20 11.66
CA LYS A 82 13.13 -4.59 12.88
C LYS A 82 14.58 -4.98 13.17
N VAL A 83 15.00 -6.18 12.76
CA VAL A 83 16.35 -6.68 13.03
C VAL A 83 17.35 -5.92 12.18
N ASP A 84 17.09 -5.81 10.88
CA ASP A 84 17.92 -5.00 9.97
C ASP A 84 17.95 -3.52 10.37
N ASN A 85 16.78 -2.94 10.66
CA ASN A 85 16.69 -1.52 11.07
C ASN A 85 17.43 -1.22 12.38
N ALA A 86 17.61 -2.19 13.27
CA ALA A 86 18.39 -2.01 14.50
C ALA A 86 19.89 -1.89 14.24
N HIS A 87 20.39 -2.49 13.14
CA HIS A 87 21.80 -2.48 12.77
C HIS A 87 22.21 -1.28 11.92
N ILE A 88 21.24 -0.59 11.31
CA ILE A 88 21.49 0.65 10.56
C ILE A 88 21.78 1.79 11.55
N LYS A 89 23.07 2.11 11.74
CA LYS A 89 23.50 3.29 12.49
C LYS A 89 23.02 4.54 11.73
N ARG A 90 22.19 5.36 12.38
CA ARG A 90 21.83 6.68 11.86
C ARG A 90 23.08 7.54 11.81
N GLU A 91 23.61 7.77 10.61
CA GLU A 91 24.64 8.78 10.41
C GLU A 91 24.00 10.15 10.67
N GLN A 92 24.29 10.72 11.83
CA GLN A 92 23.91 12.09 12.13
C GLN A 92 24.77 13.00 11.24
N VAL A 93 24.24 13.38 10.08
CA VAL A 93 24.77 14.53 9.35
C VAL A 93 24.47 15.75 10.22
N ARG A 94 25.46 16.13 11.05
CA ARG A 94 25.47 17.43 11.71
C ARG A 94 25.59 18.47 10.60
N MET A 95 24.46 19.04 10.19
CA MET A 95 24.48 20.29 9.45
C MET A 95 24.91 21.36 10.46
N ALA A 96 26.22 21.56 10.55
CA ALA A 96 26.82 22.73 11.18
C ALA A 96 27.16 23.67 10.03
N GLU A 97 26.37 24.72 9.83
CA GLU A 97 26.79 25.90 9.08
C GLU A 97 26.32 27.15 9.83
N ASP A 98 27.21 28.14 9.80
CA ASP A 98 27.46 29.32 10.65
C ASP A 98 26.42 30.45 10.52
#